data_AF-A0A839UDW1-F1
#
_entry.id   AF-A0A839UDW1-F1
#
_cell.length_a   1.000
_cell.length_b   1.000
_cell.length_c   1.000
_cell.angle_alpha   90.00
_cell.angle_beta   90.00
_cell.angle_gamma   90.00
#
_symmetry.space_group_name_H-M   'P 1'
#
loop_
_entity.id
_entity.type
_entity.pdbx_description
1 polymer ?
#
loop_
_entity_poly.entity_id
_entity_poly.type
_entity_poly.pdbx_seq_one_letter_code
_entity_poly.pdbx_strand_id
1 'polypeptide(L)'
;MIIDTSNYYPDVRDSRIPDIDEGMLESIWTSRRLDRPIFKAFNSLMFYVLSQLGKPEGSSNRLAIPVAGDDPKGKSVVMSLINDMDLSQDRAPIDQSWAKSKTW
;
A
#
# COMPACT_ATOMS: atom_id res chain seq x y z
N MET A 1 1.92 8.12 -11.81
CA MET A 1 1.45 7.41 -10.61
C MET A 1 1.92 5.98 -10.68
N ILE A 2 2.42 5.44 -9.57
CA ILE A 2 2.83 4.04 -9.41
C ILE A 2 2.20 3.52 -8.11
N ILE A 3 1.63 2.32 -8.16
CA ILE A 3 1.21 1.60 -6.95
C ILE A 3 2.38 0.72 -6.52
N ASP A 4 2.91 1.00 -5.35
CA ASP A 4 3.97 0.25 -4.70
C ASP A 4 3.34 -0.82 -3.80
N THR A 5 3.69 -2.08 -4.07
CA THR A 5 3.26 -3.26 -3.31
C THR A 5 4.40 -3.96 -2.57
N SER A 6 5.60 -3.37 -2.52
CA SER A 6 6.77 -3.97 -1.89
C SER A 6 6.77 -3.80 -0.37
N ASN A 7 7.62 -4.57 0.29
CA ASN A 7 8.05 -4.36 1.66
C ASN A 7 9.57 -4.44 1.66
N TYR A 8 10.25 -3.54 2.34
CA TYR A 8 11.70 -3.59 2.51
C TYR A 8 12.11 -4.54 3.64
N TYR A 9 12.96 -5.53 3.32
CA TYR A 9 13.40 -6.61 4.21
C TYR A 9 14.93 -6.82 4.13
N PRO A 10 15.74 -5.93 4.71
CA PRO A 10 17.20 -5.93 4.55
C PRO A 10 17.92 -7.13 5.18
N ASP A 11 17.35 -7.74 6.22
CA ASP A 11 18.02 -8.82 6.94
C ASP A 11 17.74 -10.20 6.33
N VAL A 12 16.80 -10.30 5.39
CA VAL A 12 16.37 -11.60 4.82
C VAL A 12 16.32 -11.63 3.29
N ARG A 13 16.24 -10.47 2.60
CA ARG A 13 16.03 -10.44 1.15
C ARG A 13 16.78 -9.31 0.44
N ASP A 14 16.71 -8.10 0.98
CA ASP A 14 17.10 -6.89 0.25
C ASP A 14 18.54 -6.45 0.56
N SER A 15 19.18 -5.80 -0.40
CA SER A 15 20.40 -5.04 -0.11
C SER A 15 20.05 -3.83 0.76
N ARG A 16 20.93 -3.51 1.71
CA ARG A 16 20.71 -2.38 2.61
C ARG A 16 20.68 -1.04 1.86
N ILE A 17 19.74 -0.20 2.24
CA ILE A 17 19.50 1.15 1.71
C ILE A 17 19.65 2.11 2.89
N PRO A 18 20.81 2.82 3.02
CA PRO A 18 21.11 3.64 4.19
C PRO A 18 20.01 4.64 4.56
N ASP A 19 19.46 5.35 3.57
CA ASP A 19 18.38 6.31 3.79
C ASP A 19 17.15 5.69 4.49
N ILE A 20 16.77 4.47 4.09
CA ILE A 20 15.62 3.76 4.69
C ILE A 20 16.00 3.21 6.06
N ASP A 21 17.22 2.68 6.21
CA ASP A 21 17.76 2.20 7.48
C ASP A 21 17.84 3.33 8.54
N GLU A 22 18.11 4.57 8.11
CA GLU A 22 18.14 5.79 8.94
C GLU A 22 16.75 6.39 9.21
N GLY A 23 15.67 5.77 8.70
CA GLY A 23 14.30 6.10 9.05
C GLY A 23 13.49 6.82 7.95
N MET A 24 14.03 6.97 6.74
CA MET A 24 13.23 7.41 5.60
C MET A 24 12.15 6.38 5.28
N LEU A 25 10.93 6.85 4.97
CA LEU A 25 9.88 5.96 4.47
C LEU A 25 10.28 5.39 3.10
N GLU A 26 10.12 4.08 2.91
CA GLU A 26 10.39 3.37 1.66
C GLU A 26 9.69 4.05 0.47
N SER A 27 8.41 4.41 0.59
CA SER A 27 7.65 5.07 -0.48
C SER A 27 8.23 6.44 -0.87
N ILE A 28 8.84 7.17 0.07
CA ILE A 28 9.50 8.45 -0.20
C ILE A 28 10.81 8.20 -0.95
N TRP A 29 11.59 7.20 -0.51
CA TRP A 29 12.81 6.80 -1.20
C TRP A 29 12.53 6.37 -2.65
N THR A 30 11.53 5.51 -2.86
CA THR A 30 11.10 5.06 -4.19
C THR A 30 10.60 6.22 -5.05
N SER A 31 9.81 7.13 -4.48
CA SER A 31 9.33 8.34 -5.17
C SER A 31 10.49 9.19 -5.70
N ARG A 32 11.50 9.44 -4.85
CA ARG A 32 12.71 10.20 -5.24
C ARG A 32 13.50 9.49 -6.33
N ARG A 33 13.60 8.15 -6.28
CA ARG A 33 14.39 7.38 -7.23
C ARG A 33 13.77 7.33 -8.63
N LEU A 34 12.44 7.33 -8.68
CA LEU A 34 11.67 7.23 -9.92
C LEU A 34 11.20 8.59 -10.45
N ASP A 35 11.20 9.64 -9.62
CA ASP A 35 10.59 10.94 -9.91
C ASP A 35 9.10 10.82 -10.31
N ARG A 36 8.36 10.01 -9.53
CA ARG A 36 6.94 9.71 -9.78
C ARG A 36 6.16 9.64 -8.48
N PRO A 37 4.88 10.07 -8.47
CA PRO A 37 3.99 9.85 -7.34
C PRO A 37 3.82 8.36 -7.02
N ILE A 38 4.07 7.99 -5.77
CA ILE A 38 3.94 6.63 -5.23
C ILE A 38 2.70 6.53 -4.35
N PHE A 39 1.96 5.44 -4.52
CA PHE A 39 0.84 5.04 -3.68
C PHE A 39 1.14 3.67 -3.07
N LYS A 40 1.21 3.56 -1.75
CA LYS A 40 1.44 2.28 -1.08
C LYS A 40 0.10 1.58 -0.88
N ALA A 41 -0.03 0.37 -1.43
CA ALA A 41 -1.20 -0.49 -1.26
C ALA A 41 -0.82 -1.96 -1.46
N PHE A 42 -1.67 -2.90 -1.03
CA PHE A 42 -1.51 -4.35 -1.19
C PHE A 42 -0.31 -5.00 -0.49
N ASN A 43 0.66 -4.23 0.03
CA ASN A 43 1.86 -4.76 0.68
C ASN A 43 1.58 -5.57 1.96
N SER A 44 0.38 -5.43 2.53
CA SER A 44 -0.09 -6.19 3.69
C SER A 44 -0.83 -7.49 3.34
N LEU A 45 -0.99 -7.82 2.05
CA LEU A 45 -1.73 -9.00 1.61
C LEU A 45 -0.82 -10.15 1.21
N MET A 46 -1.28 -11.36 1.49
CA MET A 46 -0.79 -12.55 0.83
C MET A 46 -1.42 -12.68 -0.56
N PHE A 47 -0.66 -13.19 -1.53
CA PHE A 47 -1.08 -13.27 -2.94
C PHE A 47 -2.43 -13.99 -3.14
N TYR A 48 -2.75 -15.01 -2.33
CA TYR A 48 -3.98 -15.79 -2.48
C TYR A 48 -5.24 -14.98 -2.19
N VAL A 49 -5.13 -13.90 -1.39
CA VAL A 49 -6.24 -12.99 -1.08
C VAL A 49 -6.87 -12.46 -2.37
N LEU A 50 -6.03 -12.04 -3.31
CA LEU A 50 -6.44 -11.44 -4.58
C LEU A 50 -7.24 -12.43 -5.45
N SER A 51 -6.95 -13.72 -5.35
CA SER A 51 -7.57 -14.76 -6.17
C SER A 51 -8.78 -15.44 -5.52
N GLN A 52 -8.92 -15.38 -4.20
CA GLN A 52 -9.83 -16.27 -3.47
C GLN A 52 -10.76 -15.57 -2.48
N LEU A 53 -10.41 -14.38 -2.00
CA LEU A 53 -11.09 -13.78 -0.85
C LEU A 53 -11.80 -12.45 -1.16
N GLY A 54 -11.80 -12.04 -2.43
CA GLY A 54 -12.60 -10.91 -2.90
C GLY A 54 -14.09 -11.14 -2.64
N LYS A 55 -14.80 -10.07 -2.25
CA LYS A 55 -16.25 -10.05 -2.11
C LYS A 55 -16.87 -8.80 -2.76
N PRO A 56 -18.02 -8.95 -3.44
CA PRO A 56 -18.70 -7.83 -4.08
C PRO A 56 -19.01 -6.69 -3.12
N GLU A 57 -19.09 -5.49 -3.69
CA GLU A 57 -19.54 -4.29 -2.98
C GLU A 57 -20.88 -4.52 -2.27
N GLY A 58 -21.00 -3.98 -1.04
CA GLY A 58 -22.15 -4.22 -0.15
C GLY A 58 -22.01 -5.44 0.77
N SER A 59 -21.04 -6.33 0.55
CA SER A 59 -20.74 -7.42 1.48
C SER A 59 -20.21 -6.87 2.82
N SER A 60 -20.72 -7.38 3.95
CA SER A 60 -20.34 -6.89 5.29
C SER A 60 -18.88 -7.18 5.68
N ASN A 61 -18.25 -8.18 5.05
CA ASN A 61 -16.92 -8.68 5.42
C ASN A 61 -15.93 -8.63 4.24
N ARG A 62 -15.87 -7.50 3.52
CA ARG A 62 -14.84 -7.22 2.50
C ARG A 62 -13.51 -6.94 3.20
N LEU A 63 -12.42 -7.52 2.68
CA LEU A 63 -11.08 -7.27 3.20
C LEU A 63 -10.62 -5.86 2.84
N ALA A 64 -10.21 -5.10 3.86
CA ALA A 64 -9.79 -3.72 3.72
C ALA A 64 -8.29 -3.60 3.44
N ILE A 65 -7.96 -2.81 2.42
CA ILE A 65 -6.60 -2.53 1.98
C ILE A 65 -6.21 -1.12 2.43
N PRO A 66 -5.13 -0.97 3.21
CA PRO A 66 -4.56 0.35 3.50
C PRO A 66 -4.06 1.01 2.22
N VAL A 67 -4.36 2.31 2.05
CA VAL A 67 -3.89 3.11 0.91
C VAL A 67 -3.26 4.40 1.40
N ALA A 68 -1.97 4.58 1.11
CA ALA A 68 -1.23 5.81 1.40
C ALA A 68 -0.77 6.49 0.10
N GLY A 69 -0.79 7.82 0.06
CA GLY A 69 -0.38 8.64 -1.08
C GLY A 69 -0.97 10.05 -1.00
N ASP A 70 -0.22 11.05 -1.47
CA ASP A 70 -0.51 12.47 -1.19
C ASP A 70 -1.45 13.12 -2.21
N ASP A 71 -1.49 12.63 -3.46
CA ASP A 71 -2.37 13.18 -4.50
C ASP A 71 -3.78 12.59 -4.39
N PRO A 72 -4.82 13.39 -4.07
CA PRO A 72 -6.18 12.90 -3.91
C PRO A 72 -6.76 12.26 -5.18
N LYS A 73 -6.38 12.77 -6.36
CA LYS A 73 -6.89 12.23 -7.63
C LYS A 73 -6.35 10.83 -7.88
N GLY A 74 -5.03 10.65 -7.75
CA GLY A 74 -4.41 9.33 -7.81
C GLY A 74 -4.94 8.39 -6.73
N LYS A 75 -5.14 8.88 -5.51
CA LYS A 75 -5.69 8.06 -4.41
C LYS A 75 -7.08 7.53 -4.75
N SER A 76 -7.94 8.35 -5.35
CA SER A 76 -9.26 7.93 -5.81
C SER A 76 -9.19 6.84 -6.89
N VAL A 77 -8.22 6.92 -7.81
CA VAL A 77 -8.02 5.87 -8.83
C VAL A 77 -7.60 4.55 -8.17
N VAL A 78 -6.68 4.60 -7.20
CA VAL A 78 -6.25 3.40 -6.45
C VAL A 78 -7.42 2.78 -5.67
N MET A 79 -8.25 3.61 -5.03
CA MET A 79 -9.44 3.12 -4.32
C MET A 79 -10.46 2.48 -5.26
N SER A 80 -10.66 3.03 -6.46
CA SER A 80 -11.53 2.43 -7.48
C SER A 80 -11.00 1.07 -7.91
N LEU A 81 -9.70 0.95 -8.17
CA LEU A 81 -9.07 -0.32 -8.52
C LEU A 81 -9.26 -1.38 -7.43
N ILE A 82 -9.09 -1.00 -6.16
CA ILE A 82 -9.33 -1.89 -5.02
C ILE A 82 -10.79 -2.38 -5.02
N ASN A 83 -11.75 -1.49 -5.31
CA ASN A 83 -13.16 -1.87 -5.40
C ASN A 83 -13.42 -2.83 -6.57
N ASP A 84 -12.83 -2.58 -7.74
CA ASP A 84 -12.93 -3.44 -8.93
C ASP A 84 -12.34 -4.84 -8.70
N MET A 85 -11.44 -4.96 -7.72
CA MET A 85 -10.87 -6.23 -7.26
C MET A 85 -11.68 -6.90 -6.15
N ASP A 86 -12.91 -6.43 -5.90
CA ASP A 86 -13.80 -6.94 -4.84
C ASP A 86 -13.19 -6.83 -3.43
N LEU A 87 -12.33 -5.83 -3.21
CA LEU A 87 -11.73 -5.49 -1.93
C LEU A 87 -12.25 -4.12 -1.45
N SER A 88 -12.16 -3.85 -0.15
CA SER A 88 -12.48 -2.53 0.39
C SER A 88 -11.19 -1.75 0.67
N GLN A 89 -11.30 -0.44 0.76
CA GLN A 89 -10.27 0.44 1.27
C GLN A 89 -10.42 0.60 2.79
N ASP A 90 -9.30 0.80 3.49
CA ASP A 90 -9.35 1.18 4.90
C ASP A 90 -10.12 2.50 5.06
N ARG A 91 -11.01 2.55 6.05
CA ARG A 91 -11.85 3.71 6.38
C ARG A 91 -11.19 4.64 7.39
N ALA A 92 -9.98 4.30 7.88
CA ALA A 92 -9.24 5.17 8.77
C ALA A 92 -9.00 6.56 8.13
N PRO A 93 -9.12 7.65 8.91
CA PRO A 93 -8.77 9.00 8.45
C PRO A 93 -7.40 9.03 7.75
N ILE A 94 -7.29 9.83 6.69
CA ILE A 94 -6.12 9.88 5.80
C ILE A 94 -4.82 10.15 6.57
N ASP A 95 -4.89 10.96 7.63
CA ASP A 95 -3.80 11.32 8.54
C ASP A 95 -3.39 10.20 9.52
N GLN A 96 -4.17 9.13 9.63
CA GLN A 96 -3.89 7.94 10.43
C GLN A 96 -3.59 6.70 9.58
N SER A 97 -3.88 6.76 8.27
CA SER A 97 -3.66 5.67 7.30
C SER A 97 -2.20 5.46 6.87
N TRP A 98 -1.24 6.14 7.52
CA TRP A 98 0.17 5.94 7.26
C TRP A 98 0.59 4.55 7.76
N ALA A 99 1.22 3.81 6.85
CA ALA A 99 1.59 2.43 7.01
C ALA A 99 2.17 2.12 8.39
N LYS A 100 1.44 1.34 9.19
CA LYS A 100 2.07 0.44 10.18
C LYS A 100 2.82 -0.66 9.41
N SER A 101 3.86 -0.30 8.65
CA SER A 101 4.80 -1.26 8.06
C SER A 101 5.92 -1.65 9.03
N LYS A 102 5.91 -1.08 10.25
CA LYS A 102 6.71 -1.55 11.38
C LYS A 102 5.82 -2.33 12.34
N THR A 103 5.64 -3.64 12.14
CA THR A 103 5.48 -4.68 13.19
C THR A 103 4.90 -5.97 12.60
N TRP A 104 5.75 -6.98 12.46
CA TRP A 104 5.72 -8.11 13.37
C TRP A 104 7.01 -8.07 14.19
#